data_AF-A0A554LCJ7-F1
#
_entry.id   AF-A0A554LCJ7-F1
#
_cell.length_a   1.000
_cell.length_b   1.000
_cell.length_c   1.000
_cell.angle_alpha   90.00
_cell.angle_beta   90.00
_cell.angle_gamma   90.00
#
_symmetry.space_group_name_H-M   'P 1'
#
loop_
_entity.id
_entity.type
_entity.pdbx_description
1 polymer ?
#
loop_
_entity_poly.entity_id
_entity_poly.type
_entity_poly.pdbx_seq_one_letter_code
_entity_poly.pdbx_strand_id
1 'polypeptide(L)'
;MNIDKIKKETEERIREIDKKLGQSEIISDPRKMGMLGKESTRLKELLSKIEKYKRLENDIIGAKGLIDAGDDDIKKMAHEELVNLEAEKEVVETEIRSASIPPDPSDEKNAIIEIRAGTGGDEA
;
A
#
# COMPACT_ATOMS: atom_id res chain seq x y z
N MET A 1 10.73 6.57 3.50
CA MET A 1 10.37 5.15 3.64
C MET A 1 11.13 4.38 2.58
N ASN A 2 11.70 3.19 2.87
CA ASN A 2 12.41 2.40 1.84
C ASN A 2 11.51 1.28 1.32
N ILE A 3 10.76 1.56 0.25
CA ILE A 3 9.76 0.63 -0.30
C ILE A 3 10.39 -0.63 -0.86
N ASP A 4 11.56 -0.53 -1.51
CA ASP A 4 12.23 -1.72 -2.04
C ASP A 4 12.68 -2.66 -0.92
N LYS A 5 13.13 -2.10 0.20
CA LYS A 5 13.43 -2.89 1.40
C LYS A 5 12.17 -3.59 1.94
N ILE A 6 11.07 -2.85 2.12
CA ILE A 6 9.80 -3.40 2.62
C ILE A 6 9.29 -4.51 1.69
N LYS A 7 9.35 -4.29 0.37
CA LYS A 7 8.96 -5.29 -0.63
C LYS A 7 9.78 -6.57 -0.46
N LYS A 8 11.10 -6.44 -0.39
CA LYS A 8 12.02 -7.58 -0.24
C LYS A 8 11.74 -8.37 1.04
N GLU A 9 11.62 -7.69 2.18
CA GLU A 9 11.34 -8.33 3.47
C GLU A 9 9.97 -9.04 3.47
N THR A 10 8.97 -8.44 2.82
CA THR A 10 7.63 -9.02 2.64
C THR A 10 7.68 -10.30 1.78
N GLU A 11 8.40 -10.26 0.66
CA GLU A 11 8.59 -11.43 -0.22
C GLU A 11 9.38 -12.56 0.45
N GLU A 12 10.42 -12.22 1.23
CA GLU A 12 11.16 -13.19 2.04
C GLU A 12 10.23 -13.85 3.07
N ARG A 13 9.41 -13.05 3.77
CA ARG A 13 8.48 -13.58 4.76
C ARG A 13 7.41 -14.49 4.15
N ILE A 14 6.83 -14.13 3.01
CA ILE A 14 5.88 -15.01 2.30
C ILE A 14 6.54 -16.34 1.95
N ARG A 15 7.78 -16.31 1.44
CA ARG A 15 8.54 -17.54 1.12
C ARG A 15 8.79 -18.41 2.35
N GLU A 16 9.07 -17.81 3.51
CA GLU A 16 9.19 -18.54 4.77
C GLU A 16 7.87 -19.19 5.19
N ILE A 17 6.76 -18.46 5.06
CA ILE A 17 5.42 -18.96 5.38
C ILE A 17 5.06 -20.13 4.49
N ASP A 18 5.26 -20.02 3.17
CA ASP A 18 4.97 -21.08 2.21
C ASP A 18 5.79 -22.34 2.52
N LYS A 19 7.06 -22.17 2.92
CA LYS A 19 7.91 -23.30 3.38
C LYS A 19 7.34 -23.96 4.64
N LYS A 20 6.87 -23.18 5.62
CA LYS A 20 6.27 -23.70 6.85
C LYS A 20 4.96 -24.44 6.59
N LEU A 21 4.12 -23.92 5.69
CA LEU A 21 2.86 -24.54 5.32
C LEU A 21 3.04 -25.93 4.68
N GLY A 22 4.21 -26.22 4.10
CA GLY A 22 4.58 -27.54 3.59
C GLY A 22 5.10 -28.53 4.64
N GLN A 23 5.26 -28.13 5.91
CA GLN A 23 5.79 -29.00 6.97
C GLN A 23 4.68 -29.82 7.62
N SER A 24 4.93 -31.12 7.85
CA SER A 24 3.96 -32.03 8.47
C SER A 24 3.46 -31.53 9.83
N GLU A 25 4.32 -30.90 10.65
CA GLU A 25 3.92 -30.34 11.95
C GLU A 25 2.86 -29.23 11.81
N ILE A 26 2.95 -28.41 10.77
CA ILE A 26 2.01 -27.32 10.51
C ILE A 26 0.72 -27.86 9.87
N ILE A 27 0.84 -28.80 8.94
CA ILE A 27 -0.31 -29.44 8.28
C ILE A 27 -1.19 -30.16 9.30
N SER A 28 -0.59 -30.78 10.32
CA SER A 28 -1.32 -31.46 11.39
C SER A 28 -1.90 -30.52 12.46
N ASP A 29 -1.63 -29.21 12.40
CA ASP A 29 -2.16 -28.20 13.33
C ASP A 29 -2.97 -27.14 12.57
N PRO A 30 -4.31 -27.33 12.43
CA PRO A 30 -5.19 -26.41 11.70
C PRO A 30 -5.12 -24.96 12.20
N ARG A 31 -4.82 -24.74 13.49
CA ARG A 31 -4.70 -23.39 14.06
C ARG A 31 -3.46 -22.69 13.53
N LYS A 32 -2.30 -23.35 13.59
CA LYS A 32 -1.05 -22.81 13.02
C LYS A 32 -1.16 -22.59 11.52
N MET A 33 -1.75 -23.52 10.80
CA MET A 33 -2.00 -23.40 9.36
C MET A 33 -2.88 -22.18 9.04
N GLY A 34 -3.97 -21.98 9.79
CA GLY A 34 -4.85 -20.83 9.63
C GLY A 34 -4.15 -19.49 9.93
N MET A 35 -3.34 -19.41 10.98
CA MET A 35 -2.58 -18.19 11.31
C MET A 35 -1.58 -17.83 10.21
N LEU A 36 -0.81 -18.80 9.72
CA LEU A 36 0.15 -18.60 8.63
C LEU A 36 -0.54 -18.23 7.32
N GLY A 37 -1.70 -18.83 7.01
CA GLY A 37 -2.50 -18.47 5.85
C GLY A 37 -2.98 -17.02 5.88
N LYS A 38 -3.52 -16.57 7.04
CA LYS A 38 -3.93 -15.17 7.24
C LYS A 38 -2.75 -14.20 7.09
N GLU A 39 -1.60 -14.55 7.67
CA GLU A 39 -0.38 -13.74 7.54
C GLU A 39 0.06 -13.62 6.06
N SER A 40 0.07 -14.75 5.32
CA SER A 40 0.41 -14.75 3.88
C SER A 40 -0.52 -13.85 3.07
N THR A 41 -1.84 -13.92 3.31
CA THR A 41 -2.82 -13.05 2.63
C THR A 41 -2.55 -11.57 2.91
N ARG A 42 -2.32 -11.19 4.18
CA ARG A 42 -2.02 -9.81 4.54
C ARG A 42 -0.76 -9.29 3.85
N LEU A 43 0.29 -10.10 3.80
CA LEU A 43 1.56 -9.73 3.16
C LEU A 43 1.39 -9.60 1.63
N LYS A 44 0.56 -10.44 1.00
CA LYS A 44 0.22 -10.30 -0.43
C LYS A 44 -0.55 -9.01 -0.72
N GLU A 45 -1.46 -8.60 0.17
CA GLU A 45 -2.13 -7.31 0.06
C GLU A 45 -1.15 -6.13 0.17
N LEU A 46 -0.17 -6.22 1.08
CA LEU A 46 0.91 -5.22 1.19
C LEU A 46 1.73 -5.14 -0.11
N LEU A 47 2.09 -6.28 -0.72
CA LEU A 47 2.77 -6.28 -2.02
C LEU A 47 1.93 -5.61 -3.10
N SER A 48 0.62 -5.87 -3.15
CA SER A 48 -0.28 -5.23 -4.12
C SER A 48 -0.29 -3.71 -3.99
N LYS A 49 -0.29 -3.18 -2.75
CA LYS A 49 -0.19 -1.74 -2.48
C LYS A 49 1.16 -1.17 -2.94
N ILE A 50 2.25 -1.88 -2.68
CA ILE A 50 3.59 -1.49 -3.15
C ILE A 50 3.65 -1.42 -4.68
N GLU A 51 3.09 -2.40 -5.38
CA GLU A 51 3.03 -2.38 -6.84
C GLU A 51 2.17 -1.22 -7.35
N LYS A 52 1.07 -0.89 -6.66
CA LYS A 52 0.27 0.30 -6.96
C LYS A 52 1.07 1.59 -6.80
N TYR A 53 1.80 1.75 -5.69
CA TYR A 53 2.67 2.89 -5.46
C TYR A 53 3.69 3.05 -6.60
N LYS A 54 4.35 1.95 -7.01
CA LYS A 54 5.31 1.99 -8.13
C LYS A 54 4.68 2.39 -9.46
N ARG A 55 3.43 1.97 -9.72
CA ARG A 55 2.70 2.43 -10.91
C ARG A 55 2.44 3.93 -10.86
N LEU A 56 1.93 4.43 -9.74
CA LEU A 56 1.70 5.87 -9.53
C LEU A 56 2.99 6.69 -9.72
N GLU A 57 4.15 6.18 -9.27
CA GLU A 57 5.42 6.86 -9.55
C GLU A 57 5.74 6.97 -11.04
N ASN A 58 5.47 5.92 -11.82
CA ASN A 58 5.67 5.96 -13.27
C ASN A 58 4.65 6.88 -13.95
N ASP A 59 3.39 6.86 -13.51
CA ASP A 59 2.33 7.72 -14.04
C ASP A 59 2.66 9.21 -13.78
N ILE A 60 3.17 9.54 -12.59
CA ILE A 60 3.66 10.89 -12.24
C ILE A 60 4.80 11.32 -13.16
N ILE A 61 5.74 10.42 -13.45
CA ILE A 61 6.84 10.71 -14.39
C ILE A 61 6.28 10.98 -15.79
N GLY A 62 5.29 10.19 -16.23
CA GLY A 62 4.59 10.39 -17.50
C GLY A 62 3.90 11.76 -17.58
N ALA A 63 3.11 12.12 -16.55
CA ALA A 63 2.42 13.40 -16.47
C ALA A 63 3.41 14.59 -16.49
N LYS A 64 4.53 14.48 -15.76
CA LYS A 64 5.61 15.50 -15.80
C LYS A 64 6.22 15.64 -17.19
N GLY A 65 6.43 14.53 -17.90
CA GLY A 65 6.89 14.55 -19.29
C GLY A 65 5.92 15.25 -20.24
N LEU A 66 4.61 15.08 -20.05
CA LEU A 66 3.58 15.78 -20.82
C LEU A 66 3.54 17.29 -20.51
N ILE A 67 3.76 17.68 -19.26
CA ILE A 67 3.88 19.11 -18.88
C ILE A 67 5.07 19.76 -19.58
N ASP A 68 6.19 19.05 -19.68
CA ASP A 68 7.41 19.58 -20.29
C ASP A 68 7.29 19.70 -21.82
N ALA A 69 6.65 18.71 -22.48
CA ALA A 69 6.65 18.59 -23.94
C ALA A 69 5.33 18.97 -24.65
N GLY A 70 4.21 19.09 -23.91
CA GLY A 70 2.88 19.36 -24.47
C GLY A 70 2.65 20.81 -24.89
N ASP A 71 1.53 21.06 -25.59
CA ASP A 71 0.98 22.40 -25.79
C ASP A 71 0.17 22.87 -24.56
N ASP A 72 -0.33 24.10 -24.58
CA ASP A 72 -0.99 24.71 -23.39
C ASP A 72 -2.20 23.91 -22.90
N ASP A 73 -2.96 23.29 -23.81
CA ASP A 73 -4.13 22.47 -23.47
C ASP A 73 -3.70 21.14 -22.83
N ILE A 74 -2.72 20.45 -23.41
CA ILE A 74 -2.15 19.21 -22.86
C ILE A 74 -1.52 19.46 -21.49
N LYS A 75 -0.77 20.56 -21.34
CA LYS A 75 -0.14 20.93 -20.07
C LYS A 75 -1.16 21.13 -18.97
N LYS A 76 -2.25 21.82 -19.26
CA LYS A 76 -3.31 22.07 -18.29
C LYS A 76 -3.92 20.75 -17.78
N MET A 77 -4.25 19.84 -18.70
CA MET A 77 -4.77 18.51 -18.33
C MET A 77 -3.76 17.69 -17.53
N ALA A 78 -2.49 17.69 -17.94
CA ALA A 78 -1.43 16.95 -17.26
C ALA A 78 -1.14 17.50 -15.86
N HIS A 79 -1.30 18.81 -15.63
CA HIS A 79 -1.22 19.40 -14.29
C HIS A 79 -2.35 18.93 -13.37
N GLU A 80 -3.59 18.88 -13.85
CA GLU A 80 -4.73 18.37 -13.08
C GLU A 80 -4.55 16.88 -12.73
N GLU A 81 -4.08 16.08 -13.69
CA GLU A 81 -3.76 14.67 -13.48
C GLU A 81 -2.62 14.49 -12.47
N LEU A 82 -1.55 15.27 -12.57
CA LEU A 82 -0.42 15.21 -11.66
C LEU A 82 -0.84 15.44 -10.20
N VAL A 83 -1.71 16.43 -9.95
CA VAL A 83 -2.22 16.71 -8.59
C VAL A 83 -2.98 15.50 -8.03
N ASN A 84 -3.82 14.85 -8.85
CA ASN A 84 -4.56 13.67 -8.43
C ASN A 84 -3.63 12.47 -8.15
N LEU A 85 -2.64 12.24 -9.01
CA LEU A 85 -1.66 11.16 -8.85
C LEU A 85 -0.79 11.34 -7.61
N GLU A 86 -0.35 12.56 -7.32
CA GLU A 86 0.44 12.86 -6.12
C GLU A 86 -0.40 12.66 -4.83
N ALA A 87 -1.66 13.09 -4.83
CA ALA A 87 -2.58 12.83 -3.71
C ALA A 87 -2.83 11.33 -3.50
N GLU A 88 -3.07 10.58 -4.57
CA GLU A 88 -3.27 9.12 -4.48
C GLU A 88 -2.01 8.41 -4.00
N LYS A 89 -0.83 8.85 -4.46
CA LYS A 89 0.46 8.31 -4.03
C LYS A 89 0.65 8.49 -2.52
N GLU A 90 0.32 9.65 -1.96
CA GLU A 90 0.44 9.93 -0.53
C GLU A 90 -0.47 9.03 0.32
N VAL A 91 -1.70 8.81 -0.14
CA VAL A 91 -2.64 7.88 0.50
C VAL A 91 -2.06 6.47 0.52
N VAL A 92 -1.63 5.96 -0.65
CA VAL A 92 -1.06 4.61 -0.76
C VAL A 92 0.23 4.46 0.06
N GLU A 93 1.08 5.49 0.11
CA GLU A 93 2.28 5.50 0.97
C GLU A 93 1.91 5.35 2.45
N THR A 94 0.87 6.04 2.90
CA THR A 94 0.37 5.94 4.28
C THR A 94 -0.20 4.55 4.58
N GLU A 95 -0.93 3.95 3.65
CA GLU A 95 -1.44 2.59 3.77
C GLU A 95 -0.31 1.56 3.84
N ILE A 96 0.73 1.69 3.00
CA ILE A 96 1.92 0.82 3.01
C ILE A 96 2.63 0.94 4.36
N ARG A 97 2.84 2.16 4.85
CA ARG A 97 3.49 2.40 6.14
C ARG A 97 2.73 1.71 7.26
N SER A 98 1.42 1.88 7.30
CA SER A 98 0.55 1.27 8.31
C SER A 98 0.56 -0.26 8.22
N ALA A 99 0.48 -0.82 7.02
CA ALA A 99 0.45 -2.26 6.81
C ALA A 99 1.82 -2.97 6.97
N SER A 100 2.92 -2.21 6.87
CA SER A 100 4.28 -2.72 7.10
C SER A 100 4.60 -3.01 8.56
N ILE A 101 3.83 -2.43 9.48
CA ILE A 101 3.96 -2.70 10.91
C ILE A 101 3.16 -3.99 11.21
N PRO A 102 3.77 -5.00 11.84
CA PRO A 102 3.03 -6.17 12.30
C PRO A 102 1.92 -5.71 13.25
N PRO A 103 0.66 -6.16 13.05
CA PRO A 103 -0.40 -5.90 13.99
C PRO A 103 -0.01 -6.49 15.35
N ASP A 104 -0.28 -5.74 16.41
CA ASP A 104 -0.11 -6.25 17.76
C ASP A 104 -1.04 -7.47 17.93
N PRO A 105 -0.64 -8.56 18.62
CA PRO A 105 -1.56 -9.64 18.96
C PRO A 105 -2.80 -9.15 19.74
N SER A 106 -2.79 -7.91 20.25
CA SER A 106 -3.91 -7.24 20.92
C SER A 106 -4.77 -6.36 19.98
N ASP A 107 -4.33 -6.10 18.73
CA ASP A 107 -4.95 -5.17 17.77
C ASP A 107 -6.19 -5.74 17.05
N GLU A 108 -6.62 -6.98 17.32
CA GLU A 108 -7.92 -7.51 16.86
C GLU A 108 -9.13 -6.82 17.53
N LYS A 109 -8.93 -5.69 18.22
CA LYS A 109 -10.01 -4.87 18.81
C LYS A 109 -10.14 -3.53 18.08
N ASN A 110 -10.97 -3.54 17.04
CA ASN A 110 -11.78 -2.42 16.51
C ASN A 110 -11.16 -1.01 16.59
N ALA A 111 -10.53 -0.56 15.52
CA ALA A 111 -10.32 0.88 15.28
C ALA A 111 -11.35 1.38 14.26
N ILE A 112 -12.42 2.01 14.74
CA ILE A 112 -13.33 2.80 13.90
C ILE A 112 -12.62 4.13 13.64
N ILE A 113 -12.20 4.37 12.40
CA ILE A 113 -11.66 5.67 11.97
C ILE A 113 -12.85 6.52 11.54
N GLU A 114 -13.28 7.44 12.40
CA GLU A 114 -14.17 8.54 12.00
C GLU A 114 -13.34 9.58 11.25
N ILE A 115 -13.46 9.62 9.92
CA ILE A 115 -12.98 10.74 9.12
C ILE A 115 -14.01 11.86 9.23
N ARG A 116 -13.78 12.83 10.13
CA ARG A 116 -14.50 14.11 10.07
C ARG A 116 -13.88 14.96 8.97
N ALA A 117 -14.62 15.17 7.88
CA ALA A 117 -14.33 16.24 6.94
C ALA A 117 -14.45 17.58 7.68
N GLY A 118 -13.32 18.22 7.95
CA GLY A 118 -13.28 19.60 8.39
C GLY A 118 -13.56 20.50 7.20
N THR A 119 -14.82 20.78 6.93
CA THR A 119 -15.18 21.90 6.04
C THR A 119 -14.82 23.18 6.78
N GLY A 120 -13.77 23.87 6.29
CA GLY A 120 -13.40 25.21 6.76
C GLY A 120 -14.58 26.15 6.55
N GLY A 121 -15.07 26.71 7.65
CA GLY A 121 -16.17 27.67 7.66
C GLY A 121 -15.72 29.04 7.19
N ASP A 122 -16.61 29.66 6.40
CA ASP A 122 -16.84 31.09 6.18
C ASP A 122 -15.63 32.03 6.12
N GLU A 123 -15.26 32.37 4.89
CA GLU A 123 -14.80 33.73 4.58
C GLU A 123 -16.03 34.66 4.50
N ALA A 124 -16.13 35.57 5.45
CA ALA A 124 -16.75 36.88 5.31
C ALA A 124 -15.89 37.92 6.05
#